data_AF-A0A6B4JQA1-F1
#
_entry.id   AF-A0A6B4JQA1-F1
#
_cell.length_a   1.000
_cell.length_b   1.000
_cell.length_c   1.000
_cell.angle_alpha   90.00
_cell.angle_beta   90.00
_cell.angle_gamma   90.00
#
_symmetry.space_group_name_H-M   'P 1'
#
loop_
_entity.id
_entity.type
_entity.pdbx_description
1 polymer ?
#
loop_
_entity_poly.entity_id
_entity_poly.type
_entity_poly.pdbx_seq_one_letter_code
_entity_poly.pdbx_strand_id
1 'polypeptide(L)'
;MIVIKLEKNKKRQIIFKIKFTNGEENKLFFKRAIIEGKKIKGEFDYQVPLRFFIPIVKNINKEDTLLDKDSILSYLEFSDVYDENYYYEIQATPNYMKKWREESCPEIYKVTINKENCNIEKEIIFNKPKVYFD
;
A
#
# COMPACT_ATOMS: atom_id res chain seq x y z
N MET A 1 -15.38 -9.64 -9.74
CA MET A 1 -14.04 -9.12 -10.09
C MET A 1 -13.76 -7.82 -9.38
N ILE A 2 -12.54 -7.63 -8.93
CA ILE A 2 -12.11 -6.48 -8.13
C ILE A 2 -10.98 -5.83 -8.89
N VAL A 3 -11.13 -4.55 -9.20
CA VAL A 3 -10.07 -3.79 -9.87
C VAL A 3 -9.39 -2.91 -8.84
N ILE A 4 -8.08 -3.05 -8.72
CA ILE A 4 -7.26 -2.28 -7.79
C ILE A 4 -6.33 -1.35 -8.56
N LYS A 5 -6.09 -0.16 -8.02
CA LYS A 5 -5.15 0.81 -8.60
C LYS A 5 -4.33 1.48 -7.52
N LEU A 6 -3.02 1.53 -7.73
CA LEU A 6 -2.11 2.37 -6.97
C LEU A 6 -1.62 3.51 -7.86
N GLU A 7 -1.87 4.77 -7.51
CA GLU A 7 -1.46 5.91 -8.34
C GLU A 7 -0.90 7.06 -7.51
N LYS A 8 -0.25 8.02 -8.17
CA LYS A 8 0.17 9.27 -7.51
C LYS A 8 -0.92 10.32 -7.63
N ASN A 9 -1.19 11.01 -6.53
CA ASN A 9 -2.00 12.23 -6.58
C ASN A 9 -1.17 13.45 -7.01
N LYS A 10 -1.82 14.61 -7.15
CA LYS A 10 -1.16 15.88 -7.48
C LYS A 10 -0.07 16.30 -6.49
N LYS A 11 -0.16 15.84 -5.24
CA LYS A 11 0.84 16.04 -4.17
C LYS A 11 1.89 14.93 -4.11
N ARG A 12 1.96 14.06 -5.13
CA ARG A 12 2.85 12.90 -5.23
C ARG A 12 2.65 11.81 -4.17
N GLN A 13 1.56 11.87 -3.39
CA GLN A 13 1.22 10.82 -2.44
C GLN A 13 0.60 9.64 -3.16
N ILE A 14 0.89 8.43 -2.68
CA ILE A 14 0.29 7.20 -3.19
C ILE A 14 -1.16 7.13 -2.76
N ILE A 15 -2.04 6.85 -3.70
CA ILE A 15 -3.47 6.59 -3.49
C ILE A 15 -3.75 5.15 -3.88
N PHE A 16 -4.46 4.44 -3.00
CA PHE A 16 -5.02 3.13 -3.28
C PHE A 16 -6.52 3.26 -3.58
N LYS A 17 -6.94 2.84 -4.78
CA LYS A 17 -8.33 2.82 -5.22
C LYS A 17 -8.80 1.39 -5.48
N ILE A 18 -10.07 1.15 -5.19
CA ILE A 18 -10.74 -0.13 -5.42
C ILE A 18 -12.05 0.11 -6.16
N LYS A 19 -12.31 -0.72 -7.16
CA LYS A 19 -13.59 -0.87 -7.83
C LYS A 19 -14.11 -2.28 -7.58
N PHE A 20 -15.36 -2.37 -7.19
CA PHE A 20 -16.05 -3.64 -6.97
C PHE A 20 -16.99 -3.93 -8.13
N THR A 21 -17.17 -5.20 -8.46
CA THR A 21 -18.21 -5.67 -9.39
C THR A 21 -19.03 -6.75 -8.72
N ASN A 22 -20.29 -6.91 -9.10
CA ASN A 22 -21.15 -8.01 -8.65
C ASN A 22 -21.31 -8.15 -7.11
N GLY A 23 -21.28 -7.04 -6.36
CA GLY A 23 -21.53 -7.07 -4.93
C GLY A 23 -20.35 -7.53 -4.05
N GLU A 24 -19.15 -7.66 -4.63
CA GLU A 24 -17.90 -8.04 -3.93
C GLU A 24 -17.60 -7.17 -2.70
N GLU A 25 -18.04 -5.92 -2.69
CA GLU A 25 -17.91 -5.00 -1.56
C GLU A 25 -18.61 -5.48 -0.27
N ASN A 26 -19.56 -6.41 -0.38
CA ASN A 26 -20.29 -6.96 0.75
C ASN A 26 -19.50 -8.02 1.53
N LYS A 27 -18.39 -8.53 0.96
CA LYS A 27 -17.53 -9.50 1.64
C LYS A 27 -16.93 -8.88 2.91
N LEU A 28 -16.98 -9.64 4.01
CA LEU A 28 -16.66 -9.15 5.36
C LEU A 28 -15.27 -8.49 5.43
N PHE A 29 -14.28 -9.04 4.73
CA PHE A 29 -12.91 -8.54 4.79
C PHE A 29 -12.72 -7.15 4.17
N PHE A 30 -13.62 -6.68 3.29
CA PHE A 30 -13.57 -5.32 2.76
C PHE A 30 -14.20 -4.28 3.68
N LYS A 31 -15.04 -4.68 4.63
CA LYS A 31 -15.83 -3.72 5.42
C LYS A 31 -14.96 -2.71 6.14
N ARG A 32 -13.89 -3.15 6.81
CA ARG A 32 -12.97 -2.24 7.52
C ARG A 32 -12.26 -1.27 6.57
N ALA A 33 -11.76 -1.78 5.44
CA ALA A 33 -11.11 -0.98 4.40
C ALA A 33 -12.06 0.08 3.80
N ILE A 34 -13.34 -0.27 3.62
CA ILE A 34 -14.37 0.63 3.11
C ILE A 34 -14.77 1.68 4.16
N ILE A 35 -14.98 1.27 5.41
CA ILE A 35 -15.36 2.16 6.53
C ILE A 35 -14.28 3.22 6.78
N GLU A 36 -13.02 2.82 6.81
CA GLU A 36 -11.87 3.71 6.99
C GLU A 36 -11.47 4.42 5.68
N GLY A 37 -12.04 3.97 4.57
CA GLY A 37 -11.86 4.56 3.25
C GLY A 37 -12.81 5.73 3.00
N LYS A 38 -12.69 6.27 1.79
CA LYS A 38 -13.52 7.36 1.28
C LYS A 38 -14.21 6.89 0.00
N LYS A 39 -15.53 6.94 -0.03
CA LYS A 39 -16.29 6.77 -1.27
C LYS A 39 -15.99 7.92 -2.24
N ILE A 40 -15.69 7.59 -3.48
CA ILE A 40 -15.33 8.55 -4.54
C ILE A 40 -16.29 8.45 -5.72
N LYS A 41 -16.29 9.47 -6.58
CA LYS A 41 -17.03 9.45 -7.85
C LYS A 41 -16.04 9.18 -8.99
N GLY A 42 -16.48 8.43 -10.00
CA GLY A 42 -15.70 8.17 -11.20
C GLY A 42 -15.61 6.67 -11.50
N GLU A 43 -14.48 6.26 -12.08
CA GLU A 43 -14.25 4.88 -12.51
C GLU A 43 -14.11 3.88 -11.36
N PHE A 44 -13.63 4.34 -10.20
CA PHE A 44 -13.42 3.57 -8.97
C PHE A 44 -14.43 3.97 -7.91
N ASP A 45 -14.75 3.05 -7.00
CA ASP A 45 -15.78 3.25 -5.98
C ASP A 45 -15.22 3.84 -4.69
N TYR A 46 -14.03 3.41 -4.28
CA TYR A 46 -13.41 3.80 -3.01
C TYR A 46 -11.94 4.16 -3.16
N GLN A 47 -11.50 5.13 -2.37
CA GLN A 47 -10.11 5.36 -2.01
C GLN A 47 -9.89 4.81 -0.59
N VAL A 48 -8.96 3.87 -0.43
CA VAL A 48 -8.76 3.10 0.81
C VAL A 48 -7.37 3.39 1.39
N PRO A 49 -7.16 3.33 2.72
CA PRO A 49 -5.83 3.40 3.31
C PRO A 49 -4.88 2.34 2.75
N LEU A 50 -3.66 2.72 2.36
CA LEU A 50 -2.73 1.83 1.68
C LEU A 50 -2.30 0.62 2.53
N ARG A 51 -2.38 0.70 3.87
CA ARG A 51 -2.14 -0.43 4.79
C ARG A 51 -3.00 -1.66 4.50
N PHE A 52 -4.17 -1.46 3.87
CA PHE A 52 -5.05 -2.56 3.50
C PHE A 52 -4.68 -3.22 2.17
N PHE A 53 -3.76 -2.66 1.38
CA PHE A 53 -3.39 -3.20 0.07
C PHE A 53 -2.87 -4.64 0.15
N ILE A 54 -1.81 -4.88 0.95
CA ILE A 54 -1.24 -6.22 1.08
C ILE A 54 -2.24 -7.22 1.68
N PRO A 55 -2.95 -6.91 2.80
CA PRO A 55 -3.99 -7.78 3.32
C PRO A 55 -5.07 -8.12 2.29
N ILE A 56 -5.54 -7.14 1.51
CA ILE A 56 -6.57 -7.36 0.49
C ILE A 56 -6.04 -8.28 -0.61
N VAL A 57 -4.90 -7.96 -1.21
CA VAL A 57 -4.35 -8.74 -2.34
C VAL A 57 -4.02 -10.18 -1.93
N LYS A 58 -3.58 -10.40 -0.68
CA LYS A 58 -3.30 -11.75 -0.18
C LYS A 58 -4.55 -12.61 0.09
N ASN A 59 -5.73 -11.98 0.28
CA ASN A 59 -6.95 -12.68 0.66
C ASN A 59 -8.00 -12.76 -0.46
N ILE A 60 -7.78 -12.12 -1.61
CA ILE A 60 -8.64 -12.31 -2.79
C ILE A 60 -8.02 -13.39 -3.68
N ASN A 61 -8.86 -14.19 -4.34
CA ASN A 61 -8.41 -15.06 -5.41
C ASN A 61 -7.81 -14.21 -6.55
N LYS A 62 -6.67 -14.65 -7.09
CA LYS A 62 -5.97 -13.90 -8.15
C LYS A 62 -6.81 -13.77 -9.42
N GLU A 63 -7.59 -14.80 -9.75
CA GLU A 63 -8.52 -14.81 -10.88
C GLU A 63 -9.63 -13.77 -10.75
N ASP A 64 -9.96 -13.37 -9.51
CA ASP A 64 -10.97 -12.37 -9.20
C ASP A 64 -10.39 -10.95 -9.10
N THR A 65 -9.08 -10.76 -9.25
CA THR A 65 -8.39 -9.48 -9.03
C THR A 65 -7.67 -9.00 -10.28
N LEU A 66 -7.86 -7.74 -10.64
CA LEU A 66 -7.17 -7.09 -11.75
C LEU A 66 -6.44 -5.84 -11.26
N LEU A 67 -5.14 -5.77 -11.53
CA LEU A 67 -4.35 -4.56 -11.32
C LEU A 67 -4.52 -3.62 -12.52
N ASP A 68 -4.95 -2.39 -12.26
CA ASP A 68 -5.04 -1.35 -13.30
C ASP A 68 -3.67 -1.12 -13.96
N LYS A 69 -3.66 -1.05 -15.29
CA LYS A 69 -2.43 -1.02 -16.12
C LYS A 69 -1.51 0.17 -15.83
N ASP A 70 -2.07 1.27 -15.33
CA ASP A 70 -1.37 2.52 -15.03
C ASP A 70 -0.96 2.59 -13.55
N SER A 71 -1.07 1.48 -12.82
CA SER A 71 -0.65 1.40 -11.43
C SER A 71 0.86 1.56 -11.27
N ILE A 72 1.27 2.21 -10.20
CA ILE A 72 2.64 2.10 -9.71
C ILE A 72 2.89 0.64 -9.30
N LEU A 73 4.07 0.14 -9.66
CA LEU A 73 4.43 -1.27 -9.43
C LEU A 73 5.40 -1.46 -8.27
N SER A 74 5.87 -0.36 -7.66
CA SER A 74 6.64 -0.45 -6.42
C SER A 74 6.51 0.80 -5.58
N TYR A 75 6.68 0.63 -4.28
CA TYR A 75 6.75 1.69 -3.29
C TYR A 75 7.53 1.23 -2.05
N LEU A 76 7.93 2.20 -1.25
CA LEU A 76 8.59 2.00 0.04
C LEU A 76 7.57 2.15 1.16
N GLU A 77 7.66 1.31 2.18
CA GLU A 77 6.85 1.41 3.39
C GLU A 77 7.65 1.15 4.66
N PHE A 78 7.30 1.89 5.71
CA PHE A 78 7.60 1.54 7.10
C PHE A 78 6.44 2.01 7.98
N SER A 79 6.37 1.48 9.19
CA SER A 79 5.43 1.90 10.24
C SER A 79 6.20 2.32 11.48
N ASP A 80 5.51 3.03 12.37
CA ASP A 80 5.97 3.20 13.74
C ASP A 80 5.96 1.86 14.51
N VAL A 81 6.52 1.87 15.72
CA VAL A 81 6.66 0.65 16.55
C VAL A 81 5.31 0.05 16.96
N TYR A 82 4.23 0.82 16.91
CA TYR A 82 2.89 0.40 17.32
C TYR A 82 1.99 0.01 16.14
N ASP A 83 2.49 0.09 14.91
CA ASP A 83 1.71 -0.08 13.68
C ASP A 83 0.46 0.82 13.62
N GLU A 84 0.56 2.02 14.22
CA GLU A 84 -0.50 3.04 14.20
C GLU A 84 -0.33 3.96 13.00
N ASN A 85 0.89 4.48 12.80
CA ASN A 85 1.25 5.35 11.70
C ASN A 85 2.01 4.60 10.62
N TYR A 86 1.57 4.76 9.37
CA TYR A 86 2.17 4.14 8.21
C TYR A 86 2.67 5.19 7.24
N TYR A 87 3.89 4.97 6.74
CA TYR A 87 4.59 5.92 5.89
C TYR A 87 4.93 5.27 4.56
N TYR A 88 4.49 5.91 3.48
CA TYR A 88 4.65 5.41 2.12
C TYR A 88 5.28 6.45 1.21
N GLU A 89 6.20 6.02 0.35
CA GLU A 89 6.80 6.88 -0.67
C GLU A 89 7.31 6.03 -1.84
N ILE A 90 7.43 6.60 -3.04
CA ILE A 90 7.87 5.83 -4.22
C ILE A 90 9.40 5.66 -4.25
N GLN A 91 10.12 6.55 -3.58
CA GLN A 91 11.57 6.55 -3.48
C GLN A 91 12.01 7.20 -2.17
N ALA A 92 13.23 6.95 -1.69
CA ALA A 92 13.72 7.53 -0.44
C ALA A 92 13.94 9.06 -0.56
N THR A 93 12.88 9.85 -0.35
CA THR A 93 12.98 11.33 -0.35
C THR A 93 13.56 11.84 0.97
N PRO A 94 14.15 13.05 1.01
CA PRO A 94 14.65 13.64 2.25
C PRO A 94 13.60 13.72 3.37
N ASN A 95 12.36 14.07 3.02
CA ASN A 95 11.25 14.15 3.98
C ASN A 95 10.84 12.77 4.50
N TYR A 96 10.81 11.76 3.63
CA TYR A 96 10.52 10.38 4.02
C TYR A 96 11.59 9.84 4.97
N MET A 97 12.87 10.04 4.64
CA MET A 97 13.99 9.62 5.48
C MET A 97 14.08 10.41 6.79
N LYS A 98 13.58 11.65 6.83
CA LYS A 98 13.45 12.41 8.08
C LYS A 98 12.46 11.74 9.02
N LYS A 99 11.24 11.44 8.54
CA LYS A 99 10.22 10.72 9.33
C LYS A 99 10.73 9.36 9.80
N TRP A 100 11.43 8.65 8.93
CA TRP A 100 12.03 7.37 9.27
C TRP A 100 12.97 7.45 10.49
N ARG A 101 13.78 8.51 10.59
CA ARG A 101 14.62 8.75 11.78
C ARG A 101 13.82 9.17 13.00
N GLU A 102 12.77 9.96 12.82
CA GLU A 102 11.85 10.37 13.89
C GLU A 102 11.17 9.13 14.53
N GLU A 103 10.87 8.10 13.72
CA GLU A 103 10.31 6.81 14.16
C GLU A 103 11.37 5.80 14.64
N SER A 104 12.57 6.25 15.03
CA SER A 104 13.66 5.40 15.53
C SER A 104 14.26 4.41 14.52
N CYS A 105 14.18 4.73 13.23
CA CYS A 105 14.81 3.98 12.13
C CYS A 105 14.33 2.51 12.01
N PRO A 106 13.03 2.25 11.82
CA PRO A 106 12.51 0.89 11.61
C PRO A 106 13.05 0.28 10.30
N GLU A 107 12.69 -0.95 9.97
CA GLU A 107 12.97 -1.50 8.65
C GLU A 107 12.15 -0.75 7.59
N ILE A 108 12.81 -0.30 6.52
CA ILE A 108 12.12 0.18 5.32
C ILE A 108 12.00 -1.00 4.37
N TYR A 109 10.77 -1.33 4.03
CA TYR A 109 10.46 -2.35 3.06
C TYR A 109 10.24 -1.73 1.68
N LYS A 110 10.73 -2.37 0.63
CA LYS A 110 10.28 -2.14 -0.72
C LYS A 110 9.23 -3.20 -1.08
N VAL A 111 8.06 -2.72 -1.45
CA VAL A 111 6.96 -3.53 -1.95
C VAL A 111 7.01 -3.47 -3.47
N THR A 112 7.10 -4.62 -4.12
CA THR A 112 7.08 -4.77 -5.57
C THR A 112 5.87 -5.60 -5.98
N ILE A 113 5.15 -5.16 -7.01
CA ILE A 113 3.90 -5.74 -7.47
C ILE A 113 4.11 -6.28 -8.88
N ASN A 114 3.86 -7.57 -9.06
CA ASN A 114 3.86 -8.19 -10.37
C ASN A 114 2.61 -7.73 -11.15
N LYS A 115 2.81 -7.15 -12.33
CA LYS A 115 1.74 -6.58 -13.14
C LYS A 115 0.75 -7.62 -13.69
N GLU A 116 1.21 -8.84 -13.93
CA GLU A 116 0.43 -9.88 -14.61
C GLU A 116 -0.48 -10.64 -13.64
N ASN A 117 0.00 -10.91 -12.43
CA ASN A 117 -0.69 -11.78 -11.48
C ASN A 117 -0.94 -11.12 -10.10
N CYS A 118 -0.59 -9.83 -9.96
CA CYS A 118 -0.74 -9.06 -8.73
C CYS A 118 0.02 -9.66 -7.51
N ASN A 119 1.00 -10.54 -7.73
CA ASN A 119 1.85 -11.03 -6.65
C ASN A 119 2.61 -9.87 -6.02
N ILE A 120 2.78 -9.95 -4.69
CA ILE A 120 3.49 -8.95 -3.91
C ILE A 120 4.76 -9.57 -3.36
N GLU A 121 5.89 -8.94 -3.68
CA GLU A 121 7.17 -9.18 -3.04
C GLU A 121 7.46 -8.05 -2.07
N LYS A 122 7.93 -8.38 -0.87
CA LYS A 122 8.29 -7.41 0.17
C LYS A 122 9.69 -7.72 0.66
N GLU A 123 10.62 -6.81 0.39
CA GLU A 123 12.04 -6.95 0.73
C GLU A 123 12.46 -5.82 1.69
N ILE A 124 13.35 -6.11 2.63
CA ILE A 124 13.97 -5.07 3.48
C ILE A 124 15.08 -4.42 2.65
N ILE A 125 14.98 -3.13 2.41
CA ILE A 125 15.99 -2.37 1.65
C ILE A 125 16.78 -1.39 2.51
N PHE A 126 16.32 -1.12 3.72
CA PHE A 126 16.99 -0.25 4.67
C PHE A 126 16.71 -0.72 6.09
N ASN A 127 17.73 -0.70 6.93
CA ASN A 127 17.65 -1.07 8.33
C ASN A 127 18.47 -0.12 9.19
N LYS A 128 18.20 -0.12 10.49
CA LYS A 128 18.98 0.65 11.46
C LYS A 128 20.45 0.24 11.39
N PRO A 129 21.38 1.19 11.25
CA PRO A 129 22.80 0.88 11.34
C PRO A 129 23.11 0.25 12.70
N LYS A 130 23.78 -0.91 12.68
CA LYS A 130 24.30 -1.52 13.90
C LYS A 130 25.59 -0.79 14.27
N VAL A 131 25.59 -0.11 15.40
CA VAL A 131 26.79 0.50 15.97
C VAL A 131 27.36 -0.50 16.97
N TYR A 132 28.57 -0.96 16.71
CA TYR A 132 29.35 -1.77 17.64
C TYR A 132 30.30 -0.82 18.37
N PHE A 133 30.33 -0.88 19.70
CA PHE A 133 31.34 -0.19 20.50
C PHE A 133 32.39 -1.24 20.89
N ASP A 134 33.63 -0.98 20.52
CA ASP A 134 34.80 -1.75 20.93
C ASP A 134 35.17 -1.46 22.41
#